data_AF-A0A1F5CFZ4-F1
#
_entry.id   AF-A0A1F5CFZ4-F1
#
_cell.length_a   1.000
_cell.length_b   1.000
_cell.length_c   1.000
_cell.angle_alpha   90.00
_cell.angle_beta   90.00
_cell.angle_gamma   90.00
#
_symmetry.space_group_name_H-M   'P 1'
#
loop_
_entity.id
_entity.type
_entity.pdbx_description
1 polymer ?
#
loop_
_entity_poly.entity_id
_entity_poly.type
_entity_poly.pdbx_seq_one_letter_code
_entity_poly.pdbx_strand_id
1 'polypeptide(L)'
;MALTTKHQVLAWDLVEGLGDEKHKGVYFRLSKIYDESFLRRILSLVKLAHNEGKIKAGDRGRYFMGILKKETQFYGKSVKNNTRRRSGAKKKVRTGKRSKSA
;
A
#
# COMPACT_ATOMS: atom_id res chain seq x y z
N MET A 1 24.94 22.47 0.58
CA MET A 1 24.02 21.47 -0.01
C MET A 1 23.07 20.99 1.08
N ALA A 2 21.77 21.32 1.04
CA ALA A 2 20.82 20.70 1.99
C ALA A 2 19.36 20.92 1.55
N LEU A 3 18.88 20.05 0.66
CA LEU A 3 17.44 19.83 0.43
C LEU A 3 17.20 18.32 0.41
N THR A 4 17.60 17.63 1.48
CA THR A 4 17.12 16.27 1.69
C THR A 4 15.68 16.35 2.19
N THR A 5 14.74 16.38 1.24
CA THR A 5 13.31 16.34 1.56
C THR A 5 13.02 15.19 2.53
N LYS A 6 12.11 15.35 3.51
CA LYS A 6 11.81 14.33 4.55
C LYS A 6 11.70 12.90 4.02
N HIS A 7 11.15 12.75 2.82
CA HIS A 7 11.02 11.48 2.10
C HIS A 7 12.37 10.82 1.72
N GLN A 8 13.42 11.59 1.47
CA GLN A 8 14.77 11.08 1.21
C GLN A 8 15.40 10.52 2.48
N VAL A 9 15.24 11.21 3.61
CA VAL A 9 15.68 10.70 4.93
C VAL A 9 14.96 9.40 5.25
N LEU A 10 13.63 9.38 5.09
CA LEU A 10 12.85 8.17 5.31
C LEU A 10 13.25 7.02 4.38
N ALA A 11 13.56 7.30 3.11
CA ALA A 11 14.00 6.28 2.18
C ALA A 11 15.35 5.67 2.58
N TRP A 12 16.27 6.49 3.09
CA TRP A 12 17.55 6.02 3.64
C TRP A 12 17.35 5.19 4.90
N ASP A 13 16.51 5.65 5.84
CA ASP A 13 16.13 4.88 7.04
C ASP A 13 15.58 3.49 6.68
N LEU A 14 14.79 3.39 5.60
CA LEU A 14 14.27 2.12 5.10
C LEU A 14 15.36 1.25 4.49
N VAL A 15 16.27 1.82 3.67
CA VAL A 15 17.39 1.09 3.06
C VAL A 15 18.29 0.50 4.14
N GLU A 16 18.71 1.31 5.10
CA GLU A 16 19.58 0.87 6.20
C GLU A 16 18.85 -0.10 7.13
N GLY A 17 17.61 0.22 7.50
CA GLY A 17 16.81 -0.61 8.40
C GLY A 17 16.50 -2.00 7.83
N LEU A 18 16.39 -2.12 6.50
CA LEU A 18 16.16 -3.38 5.81
C LEU A 18 17.46 -4.06 5.37
N GLY A 19 18.58 -3.35 5.33
CA GLY A 19 19.84 -3.84 4.78
C GLY A 19 19.73 -4.17 3.28
N ASP A 20 18.91 -3.43 2.54
CA ASP A 20 18.55 -3.73 1.15
C ASP A 20 18.83 -2.53 0.23
N GLU A 21 20.09 -2.36 -0.12
CA GLU A 21 20.52 -1.30 -1.03
C GLU A 21 20.07 -1.53 -2.48
N LYS A 22 19.87 -2.79 -2.87
CA LYS A 22 19.48 -3.17 -4.24
C LYS A 22 18.14 -2.55 -4.63
N HIS A 23 17.22 -2.40 -3.67
CA HIS A 23 15.90 -1.86 -3.91
C HIS A 23 15.72 -0.41 -3.43
N LYS A 24 16.81 0.35 -3.21
CA LYS A 24 16.74 1.75 -2.76
C LYS A 24 15.74 2.60 -3.55
N GLY A 25 15.74 2.51 -4.89
CA GLY A 25 14.81 3.27 -5.73
C GLY A 25 13.33 2.93 -5.53
N VAL A 26 13.01 1.75 -4.99
CA VAL A 26 11.65 1.39 -4.58
C VAL A 26 11.31 2.11 -3.27
N TYR A 27 12.18 2.05 -2.26
CA TYR A 27 11.96 2.72 -0.98
C TYR A 27 11.82 4.24 -1.13
N PHE A 28 12.57 4.87 -2.03
CA PHE A 28 12.40 6.28 -2.40
C PHE A 28 11.04 6.60 -3.03
N ARG A 29 10.44 5.67 -3.77
CA ARG A 29 9.08 5.84 -4.29
C ARG A 29 8.05 5.65 -3.20
N LEU A 30 8.25 4.65 -2.34
CA LEU A 30 7.35 4.37 -1.23
C LEU A 30 7.29 5.53 -0.24
N SER A 31 8.43 6.14 0.10
CA SER A 31 8.47 7.29 0.99
C SER A 31 7.71 8.50 0.45
N LYS A 32 7.51 8.62 -0.86
CA LYS A 32 6.69 9.69 -1.47
C LYS A 32 5.20 9.35 -1.51
N ILE A 33 4.84 8.07 -1.48
CA ILE A 33 3.46 7.61 -1.67
C ILE A 33 2.77 7.42 -0.32
N TYR A 34 3.50 6.96 0.69
CA TYR A 34 2.96 6.56 1.98
C TYR A 34 3.48 7.45 3.10
N ASP A 35 2.64 7.61 4.12
CA ASP A 35 2.99 8.37 5.31
C ASP A 35 4.18 7.76 6.05
N GLU A 36 5.01 8.64 6.63
CA GLU A 36 6.20 8.27 7.39
C GLU A 36 5.88 7.30 8.53
N SER A 37 4.87 7.62 9.34
CA SER A 37 4.46 6.81 10.49
C SER A 37 4.05 5.39 10.06
N PHE A 38 3.42 5.27 8.89
CA PHE A 38 3.00 3.97 8.35
C PHE A 38 4.21 3.13 7.93
N LEU A 39 5.15 3.71 7.18
CA LEU A 39 6.36 3.01 6.76
C LEU A 39 7.26 2.64 7.94
N ARG A 40 7.40 3.53 8.94
CA ARG A 40 8.13 3.24 10.19
C ARG A 40 7.48 2.11 10.99
N ARG A 41 6.15 2.06 11.06
CA ARG A 41 5.43 0.96 11.72
C ARG A 41 5.74 -0.39 11.06
N ILE A 42 5.71 -0.44 9.73
CA ILE A 42 6.05 -1.66 8.99
C ILE A 42 7.52 -2.05 9.23
N LEU A 43 8.43 -1.08 9.20
CA LEU A 43 9.85 -1.32 9.48
C LEU A 43 10.05 -1.92 10.89
N SER A 44 9.34 -1.42 11.91
CA SER A 44 9.39 -1.98 13.26
C SER A 44 8.91 -3.43 13.32
N LEU A 45 7.86 -3.79 12.57
CA LEU A 45 7.39 -5.18 12.48
C LEU A 45 8.43 -6.11 11.85
N VAL A 46 9.16 -5.62 10.82
CA VAL A 46 10.24 -6.39 10.19
C VAL A 46 11.40 -6.58 11.16
N LYS A 47 11.81 -5.53 11.89
CA LYS A 47 12.86 -5.62 12.92
C LYS A 47 12.49 -6.60 14.02
N LEU A 48 11.26 -6.54 14.52
CA LEU A 48 10.76 -7.47 15.51
C LEU A 48 10.77 -8.92 15.00
N ALA A 49 10.26 -9.16 13.78
CA ALA A 49 10.28 -10.49 13.18
C ALA A 49 11.71 -11.04 12.98
N HIS A 50 12.67 -10.18 12.66
CA HIS A 50 14.08 -10.56 12.57
C HIS A 50 14.66 -10.90 13.95
N ASN A 51 14.39 -10.09 14.95
CA ASN A 51 14.88 -10.32 16.32
C ASN A 51 14.29 -11.59 16.94
N GLU A 52 13.05 -11.94 16.59
CA GLU A 52 12.41 -13.20 16.97
C GLU A 52 12.89 -14.40 16.15
N GLY A 53 13.82 -14.22 15.20
CA GLY A 53 14.35 -15.29 14.35
C GLY A 53 13.38 -15.82 13.30
N LYS A 54 12.24 -15.15 13.07
CA LYS A 54 11.23 -15.58 12.09
C LYS A 54 11.67 -15.35 10.64
N ILE A 55 12.57 -14.40 10.41
CA ILE A 55 13.08 -14.05 9.08
C ILE A 55 14.60 -13.88 9.10
N LYS A 56 15.25 -14.24 7.99
CA LYS A 56 16.69 -14.02 7.80
C LYS A 56 16.97 -12.57 7.42
N ALA A 57 18.21 -12.11 7.69
CA ALA A 57 18.63 -10.75 7.34
C ALA A 57 18.43 -10.41 5.85
N GLY A 58 18.73 -11.36 4.95
CA GLY A 58 18.55 -11.17 3.50
C GLY A 58 17.09 -11.10 3.03
N ASP A 59 16.13 -11.51 3.86
CA ASP A 59 14.70 -11.54 3.51
C ASP A 59 13.92 -10.32 4.02
N ARG A 60 14.57 -9.42 4.78
CA ARG A 60 13.91 -8.25 5.39
C ARG A 60 13.18 -7.38 4.37
N GLY A 61 13.79 -7.07 3.23
CA GLY A 61 13.16 -6.28 2.16
C GLY A 61 11.93 -6.97 1.55
N ARG A 62 12.02 -8.28 1.28
CA ARG A 62 10.88 -9.08 0.79
C ARG A 62 9.74 -9.12 1.81
N TYR A 63 10.07 -9.30 3.09
CA TYR A 63 9.09 -9.35 4.16
C TYR A 63 8.39 -7.99 4.37
N PHE A 64 9.15 -6.89 4.32
CA PHE A 64 8.64 -5.52 4.35
C PHE A 64 7.61 -5.28 3.24
N MET A 65 7.96 -5.62 2.00
CA MET A 65 7.05 -5.48 0.86
C MET A 65 5.80 -6.37 1.00
N GLY A 66 5.93 -7.55 1.61
CA GLY A 66 4.82 -8.43 1.92
C GLY A 66 3.82 -7.82 2.90
N ILE A 67 4.30 -7.21 3.99
CA ILE A 67 3.45 -6.49 4.95
C ILE A 67 2.79 -5.27 4.28
N LEU A 68 3.59 -4.47 3.56
CA LEU A 68 3.10 -3.31 2.84
C LEU A 68 1.95 -3.67 1.88
N LYS A 69 2.09 -4.75 1.11
CA LYS A 69 1.04 -5.22 0.20
C LYS A 69 -0.23 -5.64 0.94
N LYS A 70 -0.11 -6.31 2.10
CA LYS A 70 -1.27 -6.74 2.90
C LYS A 70 -2.01 -5.54 3.49
N GLU A 71 -1.28 -4.60 4.09
CA GLU A 71 -1.84 -3.38 4.70
C GLU A 71 -2.50 -2.48 3.64
N THR A 72 -1.86 -2.31 2.48
CA THR A 72 -2.41 -1.51 1.37
C THR A 72 -3.63 -2.15 0.71
N GLN A 73 -3.72 -3.48 0.66
CA GLN A 73 -4.95 -4.17 0.23
C GLN A 73 -6.11 -3.95 1.20
N PHE A 74 -5.83 -3.81 2.49
CA PHE A 74 -6.85 -3.46 3.49
C PHE A 74 -7.34 -2.02 3.29
N TYR A 75 -6.41 -1.09 3.04
CA TYR A 75 -6.73 0.30 2.66
C TYR A 75 -7.54 0.39 1.35
N GLY A 76 -7.15 -0.34 0.30
CA GLY A 76 -7.83 -0.33 -1.00
C GLY A 76 -9.21 -0.99 -1.00
N LYS A 77 -9.45 -1.99 -0.13
CA LYS A 77 -10.78 -2.59 0.06
C LYS A 77 -11.77 -1.63 0.71
N SER A 78 -11.33 -0.77 1.62
CA SER A 78 -12.17 0.28 2.21
C SER A 78 -12.70 1.25 1.13
N VAL A 79 -11.85 1.64 0.18
CA VAL A 79 -12.23 2.52 -0.93
C VAL A 79 -13.19 1.83 -1.92
N LYS A 80 -12.93 0.57 -2.30
CA LYS A 80 -13.79 -0.18 -3.24
C LYS A 80 -15.16 -0.56 -2.65
N ASN A 81 -15.26 -0.82 -1.35
CA ASN A 81 -16.54 -1.11 -0.71
C ASN A 81 -17.42 0.14 -0.58
N ASN A 82 -16.83 1.34 -0.51
CA ASN A 82 -17.60 2.59 -0.52
C ASN A 82 -18.18 2.93 -1.91
N THR A 83 -17.47 2.56 -3.00
CA THR A 83 -17.97 2.73 -4.38
C THR A 83 -19.09 1.74 -4.72
N ARG A 84 -19.05 0.52 -4.17
CA ARG A 84 -20.06 -0.52 -4.45
C ARG A 84 -21.39 -0.27 -3.75
N ARG A 85 -21.40 0.44 -2.61
CA ARG A 85 -22.66 0.84 -1.93
C ARG A 85 -23.36 2.03 -2.60
N ARG A 86 -22.68 2.85 -3.42
CA ARG A 86 -23.29 3.99 -4.13
C ARG A 86 -23.92 3.66 -5.49
N SER A 87 -23.64 2.49 -6.06
CA SER A 87 -24.22 2.07 -7.35
C SER A 87 -25.57 1.34 -7.24
N GLY A 88 -26.36 1.64 -6.20
CA GLY A 88 -27.70 1.06 -6.00
C GLY A 88 -28.87 1.95 -6.47
N ALA A 89 -28.62 3.19 -6.89
CA ALA A 89 -29.68 4.13 -7.27
C ALA A 89 -29.59 4.51 -8.76
N LYS A 90 -30.08 3.62 -9.62
CA LYS A 90 -30.78 3.97 -10.88
C LYS A 90 -31.40 2.69 -11.47
N LYS A 91 -32.47 2.22 -10.82
CA LYS A 91 -33.45 1.34 -11.46
C LYS A 91 -34.17 2.19 -12.52
N LYS A 92 -33.60 2.33 -13.72
CA LYS A 92 -34.33 2.89 -14.87
C LYS A 92 -35.37 1.86 -15.28
N VAL A 93 -36.59 2.08 -14.80
CA VAL A 93 -37.83 1.47 -15.27
C VAL A 93 -37.87 1.60 -16.80
N ARG A 94 -37.87 0.47 -17.50
CA ARG A 94 -37.98 0.43 -18.96
C ARG A 94 -39.46 0.31 -19.32
N THR A 95 -40.17 1.44 -19.28
CA THR A 95 -41.49 1.59 -19.92
C THR A 95 -41.27 1.95 -21.38
N GLY A 96 -41.62 1.03 -22.29
CA GLY A 96 -41.43 1.21 -23.73
C GLY A 96 -42.28 0.22 -24.53
N LYS A 97 -43.57 0.55 -24.58
CA LYS A 97 -44.69 -0.05 -25.29
C LYS A 97 -44.31 -0.51 -26.72
N ARG A 98 -44.50 -1.79 -27.05
CA ARG A 98 -44.44 -2.30 -28.42
C ARG A 98 -45.85 -2.76 -28.81
N SER A 99 -46.62 -1.86 -29.43
CA SER A 99 -47.88 -2.19 -30.08
C SER A 99 -47.57 -2.81 -31.45
N LYS A 100 -47.98 -4.06 -31.66
CA LYS A 100 -48.19 -4.65 -32.99
C LYS A 100 -49.50 -5.43 -32.96
N SER A 101 -50.51 -4.85 -33.59
CA SER A 101 -51.78 -5.44 -34.03
C SER A 101 -52.36 -4.39 -35.00
N ALA A 102 -52.72 -4.67 -36.24
CA ALA A 102 -52.90 -5.90 -36.98
C ALA A 102 -52.32 -5.76 -38.40
#